data_AF-A0A3M8S8J5-F1
#
_entry.id   AF-A0A3M8S8J5-F1
#
_cell.length_a   1.000
_cell.length_b   1.000
_cell.length_c   1.000
_cell.angle_alpha   90.00
_cell.angle_beta   90.00
_cell.angle_gamma   90.00
#
_symmetry.space_group_name_H-M   'P 1'
#
loop_
_entity.id
_entity.type
_entity.pdbx_description
1 polymer ?
#
loop_
_entity_poly.entity_id
_entity_poly.type
_entity_poly.pdbx_seq_one_letter_code
_entity_poly.pdbx_strand_id
1 'polypeptide(L)' 'MKIKPKVVIAAVATALAFSSLAQADTLTDFFQQSKIDGNIRSYYFSRLYGNPAVPNQSAYALAGRLNVETA' A
#
# COMPACT_ATOMS: atom_id res chain seq x y z
N MET A 1 -9.57 -48.75 20.08
CA MET A 1 -8.57 -48.50 19.02
C MET A 1 -7.33 -47.90 19.67
N LYS A 2 -6.22 -48.65 19.81
CA LYS A 2 -5.00 -48.14 20.46
C LYS A 2 -4.08 -47.50 19.42
N ILE A 3 -3.92 -46.18 19.50
CA ILE A 3 -3.06 -45.41 18.58
C ILE A 3 -1.61 -45.76 18.90
N LYS A 4 -0.83 -46.13 17.87
CA LYS A 4 0.57 -46.54 18.06
C LYS A 4 1.44 -45.31 18.38
N PRO A 5 2.37 -45.40 19.34
CA PRO A 5 3.19 -44.25 19.78
C PRO A 5 4.04 -43.65 18.66
N LYS A 6 4.46 -44.47 17.67
CA LYS A 6 5.16 -43.99 16.46
C LYS A 6 4.31 -43.06 15.59
N VAL A 7 2.99 -43.27 15.56
CA VAL A 7 2.03 -42.43 14.81
C VAL A 7 1.81 -41.10 15.53
N VAL A 8 1.78 -41.12 16.87
CA VAL A 8 1.66 -39.91 17.69
C VAL A 8 2.90 -39.02 17.54
N ILE A 9 4.10 -39.62 17.58
CA ILE A 9 5.36 -38.89 17.42
C ILE A 9 5.46 -38.27 16.02
N ALA A 10 5.08 -39.01 14.97
CA ALA A 10 5.07 -38.49 13.60
C ALA A 10 4.08 -37.33 13.42
N ALA A 11 2.90 -37.40 14.04
CA ALA A 11 1.89 -36.34 13.98
C ALA A 11 2.31 -35.08 14.75
N VAL A 12 2.97 -35.23 15.90
CA VAL A 12 3.48 -34.09 16.68
C VAL A 12 4.66 -33.42 15.96
N ALA A 13 5.56 -34.20 15.38
CA ALA A 13 6.70 -33.67 14.63
C ALA A 13 6.27 -32.90 13.37
N THR A 14 5.23 -33.36 12.68
CA THR A 14 4.66 -32.63 11.53
C THR A 14 3.94 -31.36 11.97
N ALA A 15 3.13 -31.40 13.02
CA ALA A 15 2.46 -30.22 13.56
C ALA A 15 3.46 -29.12 13.98
N LEU A 16 4.57 -29.49 14.61
CA LEU A 16 5.63 -28.56 15.01
C LEU A 16 6.44 -28.01 13.81
N ALA A 17 6.56 -28.79 12.73
CA ALA A 17 7.21 -28.34 11.50
C ALA A 17 6.37 -27.32 10.72
N PHE A 18 5.04 -27.32 10.87
CA PHE A 18 4.15 -26.32 10.25
C PHE A 18 4.00 -25.03 11.06
N SER A 19 4.27 -25.06 12.38
CA SER A 19 4.17 -23.87 13.22
C SER A 19 5.24 -22.80 12.96
N SER A 20 6.31 -23.11 12.20
CA SER A 20 7.33 -22.12 11.80
C SER A 20 6.92 -21.24 10.61
N LEU A 21 5.79 -21.53 9.95
CA LEU A 21 5.25 -20.70 8.87
C LEU A 21 4.38 -19.53 9.38
N ALA A 22 4.15 -19.45 10.70
CA ALA A 22 3.54 -18.29 11.32
C ALA A 22 4.59 -17.16 11.36
N GLN A 23 4.75 -16.45 10.26
CA GLN A 23 5.62 -15.29 10.12
C GLN A 23 5.30 -14.26 11.21
N ALA A 24 6.23 -14.08 12.15
CA ALA A 24 6.16 -13.06 13.19
C ALA A 24 6.60 -11.67 12.70
N ASP A 25 7.12 -11.59 11.47
CA ASP A 25 7.61 -10.35 10.86
C ASP A 25 6.49 -9.38 10.42
N THR A 26 5.23 -9.68 10.71
CA THR A 26 4.04 -8.97 10.22
C THR A 26 4.06 -7.44 10.33
N LEU A 27 4.53 -6.87 11.45
CA LEU A 27 4.57 -5.41 11.61
C LEU A 27 5.71 -4.77 10.83
N THR A 28 6.91 -5.35 10.93
CA THR A 28 8.07 -4.87 10.19
C THR A 28 7.86 -5.03 8.69
N ASP A 29 7.32 -6.17 8.25
CA ASP A 29 6.93 -6.44 6.86
C ASP A 29 5.82 -5.50 6.40
N PHE A 30 4.81 -5.23 7.23
CA PHE A 30 3.76 -4.26 6.93
C PHE A 30 4.34 -2.87 6.69
N PHE A 31 5.26 -2.41 7.54
CA PHE A 31 5.91 -1.11 7.34
C PHE A 31 6.89 -1.09 6.17
N GLN A 32 7.56 -2.20 5.86
CA GLN A 32 8.48 -2.30 4.72
C GLN A 32 7.75 -2.38 3.38
N GLN A 33 6.58 -3.00 3.34
CA GLN A 33 5.72 -3.09 2.15
C GLN A 33 4.81 -1.88 1.98
N SER A 34 4.46 -1.21 3.08
CA SER A 34 3.69 0.03 3.01
C SER A 34 4.51 1.15 2.35
N LYS A 35 3.89 1.87 1.44
CA LYS A 35 4.50 2.97 0.72
C LYS A 35 3.65 4.22 0.85
N ILE A 36 4.31 5.31 1.23
CA ILE A 36 3.70 6.64 1.25
C ILE A 36 4.43 7.47 0.20
N ASP A 37 3.69 7.93 -0.80
CA ASP A 37 4.20 8.87 -1.79
C ASP A 37 3.23 10.03 -1.99
N GLY A 38 3.71 11.08 -2.63
CA GLY A 38 2.90 12.25 -2.85
C GLY A 38 3.57 13.26 -3.75
N ASN A 39 2.77 14.18 -4.27
CA ASN A 39 3.25 15.26 -5.12
C ASN A 39 2.52 16.55 -4.78
N ILE A 40 3.28 17.64 -4.69
CA ILE A 40 2.74 18.98 -4.64
C ILE A 40 2.87 19.56 -6.04
N ARG A 41 1.76 20.07 -6.58
CA ARG A 41 1.71 20.65 -7.91
C ARG A 41 1.04 22.01 -7.85
N SER A 42 1.77 23.02 -8.30
CA SER A 42 1.21 24.30 -8.70
C SER A 42 0.82 24.25 -10.17
N TYR A 43 -0.32 24.84 -10.51
CA TYR A 43 -0.81 24.96 -11.87
C TYR A 43 -1.25 26.38 -12.13
N TYR A 44 -0.78 26.94 -13.24
CA TYR A 44 -1.23 28.23 -13.73
C TYR A 44 -1.86 28.04 -15.10
N PHE A 45 -3.16 28.30 -15.18
CA PHE A 45 -3.91 28.30 -16.42
C PHE A 45 -3.97 29.71 -16.98
N SER A 46 -3.72 29.85 -18.27
CA SER A 46 -3.95 31.09 -19.01
C SER A 46 -4.45 30.77 -20.40
N ARG A 47 -5.51 31.47 -20.83
CA ARG A 47 -6.06 31.39 -22.17
C ARG A 47 -6.37 32.79 -22.70
N LEU A 48 -5.66 33.15 -23.75
CA LEU A 48 -5.88 34.35 -24.55
C LEU A 48 -6.84 33.99 -25.69
N TYR A 49 -7.96 34.71 -25.79
CA TYR A 49 -8.96 34.47 -26.83
C TYR A 49 -8.76 35.35 -28.07
N GLY A 50 -8.00 36.44 -27.96
CA GLY A 50 -7.76 37.37 -29.08
C GLY A 50 -9.01 38.04 -29.63
N ASN A 51 -10.16 37.88 -28.97
CA ASN A 51 -11.46 38.41 -29.36
C ASN A 51 -11.92 39.42 -28.30
N PRO A 52 -12.22 40.68 -28.66
CA PRO A 52 -12.65 41.70 -27.71
C PRO A 52 -13.99 41.38 -27.03
N ALA A 53 -14.82 40.50 -27.61
CA ALA A 53 -16.10 40.09 -27.02
C ALA A 53 -15.98 38.93 -26.01
N VAL A 54 -14.82 38.30 -25.89
CA VAL A 54 -14.59 37.18 -24.96
C VAL A 54 -13.42 37.52 -24.04
N PRO A 55 -13.66 37.72 -22.73
CA PRO A 55 -12.59 38.06 -21.80
C PRO A 55 -11.58 36.92 -21.69
N ASN A 56 -10.31 37.28 -21.59
CA ASN A 56 -9.23 36.34 -21.32
C ASN A 56 -9.44 35.66 -19.96
N GLN A 57 -9.02 34.40 -19.87
CA GLN A 57 -9.18 33.61 -18.66
C GLN A 57 -7.82 33.24 -18.08
N SER A 58 -7.67 33.41 -16.77
CA SER A 58 -6.53 32.88 -16.04
C SER A 58 -6.98 32.37 -14.68
N ALA A 59 -6.28 31.34 -14.19
CA ALA A 59 -6.55 30.76 -12.89
C ALA A 59 -5.26 30.16 -12.32
N TYR A 60 -5.05 30.38 -11.02
CA TYR A 60 -3.98 29.72 -10.27
C TYR A 60 -4.59 28.67 -9.36
N ALA A 61 -3.99 27.48 -9.34
CA ALA A 61 -4.37 26.40 -8.46
C ALA A 61 -3.13 25.80 -7.81
N LEU A 62 -3.24 25.45 -6.53
CA LEU A 62 -2.24 24.70 -5.79
C LEU A 62 -2.92 23.44 -5.26
N ALA A 63 -2.34 22.28 -5.57
CA ALA A 63 -2.87 21.00 -5.15
C ALA A 63 -1.76 20.12 -4.57
N GLY A 64 -2.12 19.34 -3.57
CA GLY A 64 -1.31 18.25 -3.04
C GLY A 64 -2.01 16.92 -3.28
N ARG A 65 -1.26 15.90 -3.70
CA ARG A 65 -1.70 14.51 -3.72
C ARG A 65 -0.87 13.73 -2.70
N LEU A 66 -1.56 12.99 -1.85
CA LEU A 66 -0.99 11.99 -0.96
C LEU A 66 -1.53 10.62 -1.40
N ASN A 67 -0.64 9.67 -1.65
CA ASN A 67 -0.97 8.28 -1.90
C ASN A 67 -0.40 7.44 -0.76
N VAL A 68 -1.24 6.58 -0.19
CA VAL A 68 -0.86 5.65 0.86
C VAL A 68 -1.26 4.27 0.39
N GLU A 69 -0.27 3.40 0.23
CA GLU A 69 -0.42 1.99 -0.11
C GLU A 69 0.00 1.17 1.11
N THR A 70 -0.92 0.35 1.62
CA THR A 70 -0.69 -0.51 2.79
C THR A 70 -0.71 -1.97 2.37
N ALA A 71 0.11 -2.80 3.04
CA ALA A 71 0.20 -4.24 2.80
C ALA A 71 -1.05 -5.03 3.27
#